data_AF-A0A2V5VQ85-F1
#
_entry.id   AF-A0A2V5VQ85-F1
#
_cell.length_a   1.000
_cell.length_b   1.000
_cell.length_c   1.000
_cell.angle_alpha   90.00
_cell.angle_beta   90.00
_cell.angle_gamma   90.00
#
_symmetry.space_group_name_H-M   'P 1'
#
loop_
_entity.id
_entity.type
_entity.pdbx_description
1 polymer ?
#
loop_
_entity_poly.entity_id
_entity_poly.type
_entity_poly.pdbx_seq_one_letter_code
_entity_poly.pdbx_strand_id
1 'polypeptide(L)'
;RPTLVKAGGTGTNTYNFDGTDVIDSYAKFLKYDDDHYLLGIRENGIYEGDPGLSQQLKDRAAAYPDRSIIWIDAHTGQPLGIALKTEVFPMSLAANSQSSTHAWWKWGISDGANGQRVIYTGYKYKILRYAPTGTVPDSNFPAGKPTWTTTPTEAWVEPVPDEPNPAIGSIS
;
A
#
# COMPACT_ATOMS: atom_id res chain seq x y z
N ARG A 1 0.95 -28.65 6.27
CA ARG A 1 1.92 -27.89 5.43
C ARG A 1 1.11 -26.92 4.60
N PRO A 2 1.37 -25.60 4.62
CA PRO A 2 0.70 -24.73 3.66
C PRO A 2 1.30 -25.00 2.29
N THR A 3 0.46 -25.49 1.39
CA THR A 3 0.74 -25.66 -0.05
C THR A 3 0.06 -24.48 -0.74
N LEU A 4 0.78 -23.75 -1.60
CA LEU A 4 0.15 -22.81 -2.51
C LEU A 4 -0.71 -23.60 -3.49
N VAL A 5 -2.01 -23.72 -3.21
CA VAL A 5 -2.98 -24.22 -4.16
C VAL A 5 -3.45 -23.00 -4.93
N LYS A 6 -3.16 -22.95 -6.24
CA LYS A 6 -3.75 -21.98 -7.15
C LYS A 6 -5.27 -22.10 -6.99
N ALA A 7 -5.92 -21.09 -6.40
CA ALA A 7 -7.37 -21.02 -6.38
C ALA A 7 -7.83 -21.16 -7.83
N GLY A 8 -8.66 -22.18 -8.09
CA GLY A 8 -9.23 -22.40 -9.41
C GLY A 8 -9.85 -21.10 -9.86
N GLY A 9 -9.36 -20.56 -10.99
CA GLY A 9 -9.92 -19.36 -11.58
C GLY A 9 -11.36 -19.65 -11.97
N THR A 10 -12.29 -19.28 -11.11
CA THR A 10 -13.73 -19.33 -11.40
C THR A 10 -14.24 -17.91 -11.38
N GLY A 11 -14.44 -17.34 -12.55
CA GLY A 11 -15.20 -16.11 -12.71
C GLY A 11 -14.63 -15.23 -13.80
N THR A 12 -15.50 -14.88 -14.74
CA THR A 12 -15.45 -13.68 -15.58
C THR A 12 -15.48 -12.39 -14.74
N ASN A 13 -14.63 -12.31 -13.71
CA ASN A 13 -14.55 -11.12 -12.87
C ASN A 13 -13.68 -10.11 -13.62
N THR A 14 -14.33 -9.08 -14.15
CA THR A 14 -13.65 -7.86 -14.56
C THR A 14 -12.85 -7.37 -13.37
N TYR A 15 -11.52 -7.35 -13.50
CA TYR A 15 -10.63 -6.88 -12.44
C TYR A 15 -10.79 -5.37 -12.30
N ASN A 16 -11.35 -4.91 -11.18
CA ASN A 16 -11.62 -3.50 -10.95
C ASN A 16 -10.50 -2.82 -10.14
N PHE A 17 -9.73 -3.54 -9.33
CA PHE A 17 -8.60 -2.98 -8.55
C PHE A 17 -8.91 -1.60 -7.91
N ASP A 18 -10.10 -1.50 -7.34
CA ASP A 18 -10.71 -0.31 -6.75
C ASP A 18 -11.10 -0.54 -5.28
N GLY A 19 -10.58 -1.61 -4.65
CA GLY A 19 -10.94 -2.02 -3.29
C GLY A 19 -12.25 -2.81 -3.20
N THR A 20 -12.83 -3.23 -4.34
CA THR A 20 -14.00 -4.12 -4.36
C THR A 20 -13.68 -5.51 -4.90
N ASP A 21 -12.42 -5.75 -5.29
CA ASP A 21 -12.03 -7.01 -5.91
C ASP A 21 -11.95 -8.13 -4.86
N VAL A 22 -12.41 -9.32 -5.25
CA VAL A 22 -12.44 -10.52 -4.38
C VAL A 22 -11.15 -11.33 -4.49
N ILE A 23 -10.08 -10.69 -4.95
CA ILE A 23 -8.78 -11.30 -5.18
C ILE A 23 -7.77 -10.79 -4.16
N ASP A 24 -7.10 -11.72 -3.51
CA ASP A 24 -5.92 -11.40 -2.72
C ASP A 24 -4.76 -11.01 -3.63
N SER A 25 -4.19 -9.84 -3.36
CA SER A 25 -3.10 -9.32 -4.17
C SER A 25 -2.07 -8.57 -3.34
N TYR A 26 -0.80 -8.91 -3.57
CA TYR A 26 0.33 -8.24 -2.94
C TYR A 26 1.12 -7.40 -3.95
N ALA A 27 1.67 -6.27 -3.50
CA ALA A 27 2.42 -5.35 -4.36
C ALA A 27 3.95 -5.56 -4.30
N LYS A 28 4.50 -5.80 -3.10
CA LYS A 28 5.92 -6.05 -2.83
C LYS A 28 6.12 -6.70 -1.47
N PHE A 29 7.21 -7.45 -1.35
CA PHE A 29 7.71 -7.99 -0.10
C PHE A 29 9.19 -7.62 0.04
N LEU A 30 9.55 -6.84 1.06
CA LEU A 30 10.88 -6.25 1.21
C LEU A 30 11.41 -6.50 2.62
N LYS A 31 12.70 -6.85 2.75
CA LYS A 31 13.39 -6.89 4.04
C LYS A 31 13.53 -5.48 4.59
N TYR A 32 13.21 -5.28 5.88
CA TYR A 32 13.47 -4.02 6.57
C TYR A 32 14.76 -4.13 7.38
N ASP A 33 14.84 -5.10 8.29
CA ASP A 33 16.03 -5.45 9.06
C ASP A 33 16.13 -6.98 9.16
N ASP A 34 16.92 -7.52 10.09
CA ASP A 34 17.10 -8.97 10.23
C ASP A 34 15.88 -9.68 10.84
N ASP A 35 15.03 -8.94 11.55
CA ASP A 35 13.88 -9.45 12.29
C ASP A 35 12.54 -9.11 11.63
N HIS A 36 12.54 -8.18 10.66
CA HIS A 36 11.32 -7.64 10.07
C HIS A 36 11.35 -7.55 8.55
N TYR A 37 10.23 -7.92 7.94
CA TYR A 37 9.88 -7.62 6.56
C TYR A 37 8.66 -6.70 6.49
N LEU A 38 8.51 -6.04 5.34
CA LEU A 38 7.34 -5.26 4.98
C LEU A 38 6.64 -5.91 3.78
N LEU A 39 5.33 -6.13 3.90
CA LEU A 39 4.47 -6.65 2.83
C LEU A 39 3.44 -5.60 2.43
N GLY A 40 3.37 -5.26 1.14
CA GLY A 40 2.32 -4.40 0.60
C GLY A 40 1.08 -5.21 0.21
N ILE A 41 -0.05 -4.88 0.82
CA ILE A 41 -1.39 -5.39 0.48
C ILE A 41 -1.99 -4.47 -0.59
N ARG A 42 -2.09 -4.98 -1.82
CA ARG A 42 -2.74 -4.24 -2.93
C ARG A 42 -4.25 -4.38 -2.82
N GLU A 43 -4.72 -5.62 -2.73
CA GLU A 43 -6.11 -6.00 -2.50
C GLU A 43 -6.11 -7.12 -1.45
N ASN A 44 -7.07 -7.11 -0.53
CA ASN A 44 -7.24 -8.08 0.55
C ASN A 44 -8.32 -9.15 0.25
N GLY A 45 -8.88 -9.09 -0.97
CA GLY A 45 -9.87 -10.04 -1.47
C GLY A 45 -11.26 -9.94 -0.84
N ILE A 46 -11.57 -8.85 -0.13
CA ILE A 46 -12.82 -8.69 0.62
C ILE A 46 -13.57 -7.47 0.11
N TYR A 47 -14.78 -7.68 -0.42
CA TYR A 47 -15.70 -6.59 -0.73
C TYR A 47 -16.33 -6.04 0.57
N GLU A 48 -15.76 -5.00 1.14
CA GLU A 48 -16.19 -4.41 2.42
C GLU A 48 -17.58 -3.75 2.37
N GLY A 49 -18.09 -3.47 1.15
CA GLY A 49 -19.43 -2.94 0.91
C GLY A 49 -20.56 -3.98 0.97
N ASP A 50 -20.24 -5.26 1.13
CA ASP A 50 -21.27 -6.31 1.25
C ASP A 50 -22.04 -6.18 2.59
N PRO A 51 -23.36 -5.91 2.57
CA PRO A 51 -24.16 -5.86 3.80
C PRO A 51 -24.20 -7.19 4.56
N GLY A 52 -23.93 -8.31 3.89
CA GLY A 52 -23.86 -9.66 4.46
C GLY A 52 -22.50 -10.02 5.06
N LEU A 53 -21.51 -9.11 5.07
CA LEU A 53 -20.15 -9.44 5.46
C LEU A 53 -20.05 -9.87 6.93
N SER A 54 -19.50 -11.07 7.16
CA SER A 54 -19.32 -11.63 8.50
C SER A 54 -18.32 -10.81 9.34
N GLN A 55 -18.45 -10.85 10.67
CA GLN A 55 -17.53 -10.14 11.55
C GLN A 55 -16.09 -10.61 11.36
N GLN A 56 -15.87 -11.90 11.13
CA GLN A 56 -14.54 -12.46 10.89
C GLN A 56 -13.87 -11.85 9.64
N LEU A 57 -14.64 -11.61 8.58
CA LEU A 57 -14.12 -10.97 7.37
C LEU A 57 -13.86 -9.48 7.58
N LYS A 58 -14.71 -8.79 8.36
CA LYS A 58 -14.47 -7.39 8.77
C LYS A 58 -13.18 -7.26 9.57
N ASP A 59 -12.96 -8.14 10.54
CA ASP A 59 -11.74 -8.14 11.36
C ASP A 59 -10.49 -8.42 10.51
N ARG A 60 -10.62 -9.31 9.52
CA ARG A 60 -9.54 -9.58 8.55
C ARG A 60 -9.24 -8.35 7.68
N ALA A 61 -10.27 -7.71 7.12
CA ALA A 61 -10.09 -6.52 6.29
C ALA A 61 -9.46 -5.37 7.10
N ALA A 62 -9.85 -5.21 8.37
CA ALA A 62 -9.24 -4.24 9.28
C ALA A 62 -7.76 -4.54 9.59
N ALA A 63 -7.37 -5.82 9.69
CA ALA A 63 -5.99 -6.23 9.93
C ALA A 63 -5.10 -6.12 8.68
N TYR A 64 -5.70 -6.30 7.50
CA TYR A 64 -5.03 -6.22 6.20
C TYR A 64 -5.79 -5.30 5.24
N PRO A 65 -5.83 -3.98 5.49
CA PRO A 65 -6.57 -3.07 4.64
C PRO A 65 -6.00 -3.06 3.22
N ASP A 66 -6.84 -2.82 2.23
CA ASP A 66 -6.36 -2.53 0.89
C ASP A 66 -5.41 -1.34 0.92
N ARG A 67 -4.41 -1.36 0.04
CA ARG A 67 -3.41 -0.29 -0.09
C ARG A 67 -2.73 0.01 1.24
N SER A 68 -2.30 -1.03 1.92
CA SER A 68 -1.55 -0.93 3.15
C SER A 68 -0.20 -1.63 3.05
N ILE A 69 0.69 -1.29 3.97
CA ILE A 69 1.93 -1.99 4.22
C ILE A 69 1.83 -2.54 5.63
N ILE A 70 2.11 -3.83 5.79
CA ILE A 70 2.12 -4.51 7.09
C ILE A 70 3.53 -5.01 7.43
N TRP A 71 3.80 -5.12 8.72
CA TRP A 71 4.99 -5.76 9.25
C TRP A 71 4.82 -7.27 9.26
N ILE A 72 5.88 -7.99 8.89
CA ILE A 72 5.99 -9.44 8.97
C ILE A 72 7.23 -9.77 9.80
N ASP A 73 7.06 -10.64 10.78
CA ASP A 73 8.15 -11.23 11.55
C ASP A 73 8.99 -12.15 10.66
N ALA A 74 10.30 -11.90 10.58
CA ALA A 74 11.21 -12.63 9.69
C ALA A 74 11.42 -14.09 10.12
N HIS A 75 11.24 -14.42 11.39
CA HIS A 75 11.52 -15.73 11.97
C HIS A 75 10.32 -16.67 11.88
N THR A 76 9.11 -16.12 11.93
CA THR A 76 7.85 -16.87 11.99
C THR A 76 6.97 -16.69 10.76
N GLY A 77 7.21 -15.63 9.97
CA GLY A 77 6.35 -15.23 8.86
C GLY A 77 4.99 -14.69 9.30
N GLN A 78 4.77 -14.44 10.59
CA GLN A 78 3.50 -13.93 11.11
C GLN A 78 3.41 -12.41 10.98
N PRO A 79 2.20 -11.86 10.77
CA PRO A 79 2.02 -10.42 10.71
C PRO A 79 2.12 -9.78 12.11
N LEU A 80 2.80 -8.64 12.18
CA LEU A 80 3.00 -7.83 13.39
C LEU A 80 2.15 -6.54 13.38
N GLY A 81 1.16 -6.49 12.49
CA GLY A 81 0.23 -5.37 12.33
C GLY A 81 0.64 -4.36 11.26
N ILE A 82 -0.18 -3.32 11.13
CA ILE A 82 -0.05 -2.32 10.07
C ILE A 82 1.19 -1.45 10.31
N ALA A 83 1.99 -1.26 9.27
CA ALA A 83 3.10 -0.31 9.23
C ALA A 83 2.62 1.06 8.73
N LEU A 84 1.86 1.06 7.65
CA LEU A 84 1.31 2.27 7.03
C LEU A 84 0.08 1.92 6.21
N LYS A 85 -1.03 2.63 6.42
CA LYS A 85 -2.14 2.65 5.46
C LYS A 85 -1.84 3.75 4.44
N THR A 86 -1.70 3.39 3.17
CA THR A 86 -1.50 4.37 2.11
C THR A 86 -2.87 4.77 1.58
N GLU A 87 -3.37 5.92 2.00
CA GLU A 87 -4.57 6.45 1.38
C GLU A 87 -4.20 7.03 0.03
N VAL A 88 -4.91 6.60 -1.02
CA VAL A 88 -4.98 7.36 -2.24
C VAL A 88 -6.43 7.69 -2.47
N PHE A 89 -6.79 8.88 -1.99
CA PHE A 89 -8.05 9.51 -2.33
C PHE A 89 -8.25 9.40 -3.85
N PRO A 90 -9.44 9.02 -4.33
CA PRO A 90 -9.75 9.14 -5.74
C PRO A 90 -9.54 10.59 -6.15
N MET A 91 -8.50 10.84 -6.95
CA MET A 91 -8.29 12.14 -7.57
C MET A 91 -9.29 12.25 -8.71
N SER A 92 -10.02 13.36 -8.78
CA SER A 92 -10.73 13.72 -10.01
C SER A 92 -9.70 13.82 -11.12
N LEU A 93 -9.80 12.89 -12.05
CA LEU A 93 -8.99 12.85 -13.25
C LEU A 93 -9.56 13.79 -14.31
N ALA A 94 -8.73 14.26 -15.24
CA ALA A 94 -9.24 14.88 -16.45
C ALA A 94 -10.21 13.93 -17.19
N ALA A 95 -11.13 14.48 -17.97
CA ALA A 95 -12.19 13.70 -18.65
C ALA A 95 -11.64 12.62 -19.62
N ASN A 96 -10.36 12.69 -19.98
CA ASN A 96 -9.69 11.79 -20.91
C ASN A 96 -8.57 10.94 -20.26
N SER A 97 -8.45 10.95 -18.93
CA SER A 97 -7.40 10.22 -18.23
C SER A 97 -7.63 8.71 -18.26
N GLN A 98 -6.53 7.95 -18.19
CA GLN A 98 -6.56 6.51 -17.98
C GLN A 98 -7.40 6.15 -16.75
N SER A 99 -8.04 4.97 -16.80
CA SER A 99 -8.96 4.42 -15.79
C SER A 99 -8.62 4.80 -14.32
N SER A 100 -9.64 5.02 -13.50
CA SER A 100 -9.51 5.16 -12.04
C SER A 100 -9.00 3.89 -11.36
N THR A 101 -8.99 2.75 -12.06
CA THR A 101 -8.53 1.46 -11.53
C THR A 101 -7.01 1.43 -11.36
N HIS A 102 -6.55 1.02 -10.18
CA HIS A 102 -5.15 1.15 -9.77
C HIS A 102 -4.44 -0.21 -9.68
N ALA A 103 -4.54 -0.99 -10.75
CA ALA A 103 -4.03 -2.36 -10.85
C ALA A 103 -2.54 -2.52 -10.48
N TRP A 104 -1.73 -1.47 -10.64
CA TRP A 104 -0.27 -1.58 -10.58
C TRP A 104 0.38 -0.73 -9.50
N TRP A 105 -0.27 -0.61 -8.32
CA TRP A 105 0.34 0.03 -7.16
C TRP A 105 1.74 -0.51 -6.87
N LYS A 106 2.68 0.40 -6.72
CA LYS A 106 4.07 0.12 -6.36
C LYS A 106 4.49 1.07 -5.26
N TRP A 107 5.25 0.54 -4.32
CA TRP A 107 5.89 1.32 -3.28
C TRP A 107 7.37 0.94 -3.15
N GLY A 108 8.10 1.75 -2.40
CA GLY A 108 9.49 1.53 -2.06
C GLY A 108 9.82 2.20 -0.74
N ILE A 109 10.96 1.85 -0.18
CA ILE A 109 11.48 2.44 1.03
C ILE A 109 12.95 2.80 0.81
N SER A 110 13.39 3.94 1.33
CA SER A 110 14.79 4.33 1.27
C SER A 110 15.64 3.49 2.22
N ASP A 111 16.94 3.40 1.95
CA ASP A 111 17.91 2.96 2.95
C ASP A 111 18.04 3.99 4.08
N GLY A 112 18.61 3.57 5.21
CA GLY A 112 18.86 4.42 6.36
C GLY A 112 18.73 3.68 7.70
N ALA A 113 19.03 4.41 8.78
CA ALA A 113 18.88 3.90 10.14
C ALA A 113 17.41 3.61 10.51
N ASN A 114 17.22 2.81 11.55
CA ASN A 114 15.90 2.51 12.09
C ASN A 114 15.14 3.82 12.43
N GLY A 115 13.87 3.91 12.01
CA GLY A 115 13.06 5.12 12.22
C GLY A 115 13.41 6.33 11.36
N GLN A 116 14.35 6.24 10.41
CA GLN A 116 14.74 7.35 9.51
C GLN A 116 14.44 7.09 8.03
N ARG A 117 13.97 5.88 7.69
CA ARG A 117 13.69 5.51 6.30
C ARG A 117 12.42 6.17 5.80
N VAL A 118 12.39 6.53 4.52
CA VAL A 118 11.24 7.19 3.87
C VAL A 118 10.50 6.19 2.99
N ILE A 119 9.17 6.15 3.08
CA ILE A 119 8.35 5.35 2.16
C ILE A 119 7.89 6.22 0.99
N TYR A 120 8.04 5.70 -0.22
CA TYR A 120 7.50 6.29 -1.44
C TYR A 120 6.46 5.37 -2.05
N THR A 121 5.37 5.95 -2.57
CA THR A 121 4.39 5.23 -3.39
C THR A 121 4.20 5.92 -4.71
N GLY A 122 4.14 5.14 -5.78
CA GLY A 122 3.70 5.63 -7.08
C GLY A 122 2.18 5.72 -7.12
N TYR A 123 1.67 6.84 -7.59
CA TYR A 123 0.25 7.05 -7.86
C TYR A 123 0.08 7.79 -9.19
N LYS A 124 -0.23 7.06 -10.26
CA LYS A 124 -0.32 7.61 -11.62
C LYS A 124 0.95 8.39 -11.96
N TYR A 125 0.80 9.66 -12.28
CA TYR A 125 1.87 10.61 -12.57
C TYR A 125 2.51 11.21 -11.31
N LYS A 126 2.17 10.76 -10.10
CA LYS A 126 2.73 11.28 -8.84
C LYS A 126 3.61 10.25 -8.15
N ILE A 127 4.66 10.74 -7.51
CA ILE A 127 5.38 10.03 -6.47
C ILE A 127 5.03 10.71 -5.16
N LEU A 128 4.37 9.97 -4.28
CA LEU A 128 4.00 10.41 -2.94
C LEU A 128 5.05 9.94 -1.94
N ARG A 129 5.33 10.76 -0.94
CA ARG A 129 6.35 10.55 0.08
C ARG A 129 5.75 10.59 1.47
N TYR A 130 5.94 9.52 2.23
CA TYR A 130 5.61 9.44 3.65
C TYR A 130 6.90 9.59 4.45
N ALA A 131 7.00 10.71 5.16
CA ALA A 131 8.19 11.03 5.95
C ALA A 131 8.24 10.15 7.21
N PRO A 132 9.43 9.71 7.66
CA PRO A 132 9.56 9.08 8.96
C PRO A 132 9.16 10.06 10.07
N THR A 133 8.49 9.56 11.09
CA THR A 133 8.17 10.30 12.32
C THR A 133 8.98 9.81 13.52
N GLY A 134 9.95 8.92 13.28
CA GLY A 134 10.81 8.33 14.29
C GLY A 134 10.39 6.89 14.61
N THR A 135 10.44 6.54 15.90
CA THR A 135 10.07 5.23 16.40
C THR A 135 9.18 5.33 17.64
N VAL A 136 8.31 4.34 17.84
CA VAL A 136 7.54 4.16 19.08
C VAL A 136 7.93 2.87 19.79
N PRO A 137 7.83 2.78 21.13
CA PRO A 137 8.06 1.52 21.85
C PRO A 137 7.06 0.43 21.40
N ASP A 138 7.57 -0.76 21.12
CA ASP A 138 6.78 -1.95 20.77
C ASP A 138 7.60 -3.19 21.13
N SER A 139 6.96 -4.21 21.71
CA SER A 139 7.67 -5.42 22.18
C SER A 139 8.27 -6.25 21.07
N ASN A 140 7.74 -6.14 19.84
CA ASN A 140 8.28 -6.86 18.69
C ASN A 140 9.47 -6.10 18.05
N PHE A 141 9.70 -4.84 18.42
CA PHE A 141 10.70 -3.98 17.81
C PHE A 141 11.68 -3.47 18.89
N PRO A 142 12.74 -4.23 19.25
CA PRO A 142 13.67 -3.84 20.31
C PRO A 142 14.35 -2.47 20.09
N ALA A 143 14.57 -2.09 18.83
CA ALA A 143 15.13 -0.79 18.44
C ALA A 143 14.06 0.33 18.30
N GLY A 144 12.81 0.06 18.67
CA GLY A 144 11.64 0.91 18.45
C GLY A 144 10.99 0.67 17.08
N LYS A 145 9.67 0.62 17.05
CA LYS A 145 8.87 0.41 15.84
C LYS A 145 8.86 1.67 14.98
N PRO A 146 9.35 1.62 13.73
CA PRO A 146 9.34 2.77 12.84
C PRO A 146 7.92 3.26 12.54
N THR A 147 7.77 4.57 12.47
CA THR A 147 6.51 5.23 12.12
C THR A 147 6.70 6.25 10.99
N TRP A 148 5.63 6.49 10.25
CA TRP A 148 5.59 7.45 9.15
C TRP A 148 4.42 8.41 9.31
N THR A 149 4.46 9.52 8.57
CA THR A 149 3.28 10.37 8.40
C THR A 149 2.14 9.58 7.78
N THR A 150 0.90 9.89 8.13
CA THR A 150 -0.30 9.30 7.51
C THR A 150 -0.71 10.06 6.25
N THR A 151 -0.43 11.37 6.22
CA THR A 151 -0.59 12.22 5.03
C THR A 151 0.74 12.30 4.29
N PRO A 152 0.79 11.91 2.99
CA PRO A 152 2.00 12.05 2.21
C PRO A 152 2.15 13.48 1.67
N THR A 153 3.38 13.82 1.29
CA THR A 153 3.68 14.98 0.44
C THR A 153 3.96 14.53 -0.99
N GLU A 154 3.74 15.38 -1.98
CA GLU A 154 4.16 15.11 -3.36
C GLU A 154 5.68 15.29 -3.46
N ALA A 155 6.41 14.20 -3.71
CA ALA A 155 7.85 14.26 -3.96
C ALA A 155 8.16 14.56 -5.42
N TRP A 156 7.30 14.09 -6.33
CA TRP A 156 7.39 14.40 -7.74
C TRP A 156 6.02 14.27 -8.41
N VAL A 157 5.81 15.07 -9.44
CA VAL A 157 4.63 15.06 -10.28
C VAL A 157 5.12 15.12 -11.73
N GLU A 158 4.86 14.07 -12.50
CA GLU A 158 5.12 14.01 -13.93
C GLU A 158 4.31 15.11 -14.60
N PRO A 159 4.91 15.94 -15.45
CA PRO A 159 4.13 16.88 -16.23
C PRO A 159 3.39 16.12 -17.34
N VAL A 160 2.12 15.82 -17.11
CA VAL A 160 1.23 15.19 -18.08
C VAL A 160 0.38 16.31 -18.71
N PRO A 161 0.38 16.46 -20.05
CA PRO A 161 -0.49 17.42 -20.73
C PRO A 161 -1.96 17.23 -20.32
N ASP A 162 -2.67 18.34 -20.11
CA ASP A 162 -4.12 18.40 -19.82
C ASP A 162 -4.59 17.75 -18.51
N GLU A 163 -3.69 17.18 -17.70
CA GLU A 163 -3.98 16.84 -16.29
C GLU A 163 -3.83 18.09 -15.41
N PRO A 164 -4.45 18.15 -14.22
CA PRO A 164 -4.36 19.29 -13.30
C PRO A 164 -2.96 19.52 -12.68
N ASN A 165 -1.89 19.15 -13.38
CA ASN A 165 -0.52 19.34 -12.94
C ASN A 165 -0.10 20.82 -13.01
N PRO A 166 0.63 21.31 -11.99
CA PRO A 166 1.19 22.65 -12.05
C PRO A 166 2.04 22.75 -13.32
N ALA A 167 1.72 23.73 -14.17
CA ALA A 167 2.38 23.95 -15.44
C ALA A 167 3.90 24.00 -15.23
N ILE A 168 4.65 23.31 -16.09
CA ILE A 168 6.10 23.48 -16.16
C ILE A 168 6.37 24.95 -16.48
N GLY A 169 6.79 25.73 -15.48
CA GLY A 169 7.58 26.91 -15.74
C GLY A 169 8.83 26.46 -16.48
N SER A 170 8.95 26.89 -17.73
CA SER A 170 10.05 26.59 -18.65
C SER A 170 11.41 26.56 -17.93
N ILE A 171 12.07 25.40 -17.93
CA ILE A 171 13.48 25.32 -17.59
C ILE A 171 14.24 25.81 -18.84
N SER A 172 14.67 27.07 -18.79
CA SER A 172 15.67 27.65 -19.70
C SER A 172 17.08 27.28 -19.27
#